data_AF-A0A9P0MNH5-F1
#
_entry.id   AF-A0A9P0MNH5-F1
#
_cell.length_a   1.000
_cell.length_b   1.000
_cell.length_c   1.000
_cell.angle_alpha   90.00
_cell.angle_beta   90.00
_cell.angle_gamma   90.00
#
_symmetry.space_group_name_H-M   'P 1'
#
loop_
_entity.id
_entity.type
_entity.pdbx_description
1 polymer ?
#
loop_
_entity_poly.entity_id
_entity_poly.type
_entity_poly.pdbx_seq_one_letter_code
_entity_poly.pdbx_strand_id
1 'polypeptide(L)'
;MDTVSQSQRYQIVPMTVKDKTQRDCERQHYYLNVYTKESQWERPDKPAEPPAAATGGPEQVQCSHLLVKHSGSRRPSSWREENITRSKEEAMELVMSYREQIASGKASFAELAQKYSDCSSAKRGGDLGPFGHGAMQKPFEQAAFSLKVGELSEPVVTDSGVHIILRTA
;
A
#
# COMPACT_ATOMS: atom_id res chain seq x y z
N MET A 1 11.49 -6.90 46.58
CA MET A 1 10.41 -7.76 46.07
C MET A 1 9.42 -6.80 45.42
N ASP A 2 9.39 -6.51 44.11
CA ASP A 2 9.96 -7.18 42.94
C ASP A 2 10.11 -6.14 41.82
N THR A 3 11.34 -5.75 41.49
CA THR A 3 11.63 -5.04 40.24
C THR A 3 11.69 -6.08 39.14
N VAL A 4 10.56 -6.31 38.48
CA VAL A 4 10.49 -7.08 37.23
C VAL A 4 11.25 -6.29 36.17
N SER A 5 12.55 -6.58 36.10
CA SER A 5 13.50 -6.11 35.10
C SER A 5 12.94 -6.43 33.72
N GLN A 6 12.51 -5.40 33.00
CA GLN A 6 12.04 -5.50 31.63
C GLN A 6 13.11 -6.23 30.80
N SER A 7 12.75 -7.45 30.39
CA SER A 7 13.62 -8.36 29.67
C SER A 7 13.95 -7.75 28.30
N GLN A 8 15.16 -7.22 28.20
CA GLN A 8 15.84 -6.87 26.96
C GLN A 8 15.75 -8.07 25.99
N ARG A 9 15.16 -7.90 24.80
CA ARG A 9 15.10 -8.98 23.79
C ARG A 9 16.00 -8.68 22.59
N TYR A 10 17.31 -8.65 22.83
CA TYR A 10 18.29 -9.03 21.82
C TYR A 10 18.73 -10.47 22.14
N GLN A 11 18.77 -11.34 21.13
CA GLN A 11 19.33 -12.67 21.32
C GLN A 11 20.83 -12.59 21.03
N ILE A 12 21.66 -12.92 22.01
CA ILE A 12 23.10 -13.13 21.78
C ILE A 12 23.22 -14.44 21.02
N VAL A 13 23.64 -14.37 19.77
CA VAL A 13 23.83 -15.55 18.94
C VAL A 13 25.34 -15.82 18.88
N PRO A 14 25.81 -16.96 19.42
CA PRO A 14 27.21 -17.34 19.27
C PRO A 14 27.45 -17.74 17.81
N MET A 15 28.38 -17.07 17.13
CA MET A 15 28.86 -17.52 15.83
C MET A 15 30.21 -18.19 16.01
N THR A 16 30.37 -19.37 15.40
CA THR A 16 31.70 -19.98 15.28
C THR A 16 32.24 -19.61 13.90
N VAL A 17 33.08 -18.57 13.84
CA VAL A 17 33.82 -18.24 12.61
C VAL A 17 34.89 -19.31 12.44
N LYS A 18 34.68 -20.24 11.51
CA LYS A 18 35.74 -21.17 11.10
C LYS A 18 36.54 -20.47 10.00
N ASP A 19 37.55 -19.70 10.38
CA ASP A 19 38.62 -19.35 9.44
C ASP A 19 39.39 -20.63 9.07
N LYS A 20 39.54 -20.91 7.78
CA LYS A 20 40.18 -22.15 7.30
C LYS A 20 41.71 -22.13 7.44
N THR A 21 42.31 -21.12 8.10
CA THR A 21 43.77 -20.94 8.01
C THR A 21 44.47 -20.58 9.32
N GLN A 22 43.79 -20.40 10.46
CA GLN A 22 44.47 -20.13 11.72
C GLN A 22 43.83 -20.85 12.92
N ARG A 23 44.70 -21.19 13.88
CA ARG A 23 44.53 -22.19 14.94
C ARG A 23 43.75 -21.68 16.16
N ASP A 24 43.06 -20.54 16.02
CA ASP A 24 42.31 -19.89 17.09
C ASP A 24 40.91 -19.54 16.57
N CYS A 25 39.91 -20.34 16.96
CA CYS A 25 38.51 -20.01 16.72
C CYS A 25 38.05 -19.01 17.79
N GLU A 26 38.32 -17.73 17.60
CA GLU A 26 37.74 -16.72 18.49
C GLU A 26 36.22 -16.77 18.36
N ARG A 27 35.57 -17.08 19.48
CA ARG A 27 34.12 -17.21 19.61
C ARG A 27 33.52 -15.80 19.58
N GLN A 28 33.39 -15.23 18.39
CA GLN A 28 32.79 -13.91 18.18
C GLN A 28 31.27 -14.01 18.38
N HIS A 29 30.72 -13.15 19.23
CA HIS A 29 29.29 -13.06 19.49
C HIS A 29 28.73 -11.83 18.76
N TYR A 30 27.55 -11.96 18.16
CA TYR A 30 26.82 -10.82 17.60
C TYR A 30 25.43 -10.75 18.24
N TYR A 31 24.82 -9.56 18.17
CA TYR A 31 23.48 -9.31 18.68
C TYR A 31 22.50 -9.33 17.51
N LEU A 32 21.53 -10.25 17.56
CA LEU A 32 20.43 -10.31 16.60
C LEU A 32 19.22 -9.59 17.20
N ASN A 33 18.73 -8.56 16.51
CA ASN A 33 17.43 -8.00 16.81
C ASN A 33 16.35 -9.00 16.37
N VAL A 34 15.65 -9.60 17.33
CA VAL A 34 14.63 -10.63 17.06
C VAL A 34 13.44 -10.07 16.27
N TYR A 35 13.23 -8.76 16.29
CA TYR A 35 12.13 -8.06 15.64
C TYR A 35 12.49 -7.58 14.23
N THR A 36 13.63 -6.89 14.04
CA THR A 36 14.05 -6.36 12.72
C THR A 36 14.82 -7.37 11.88
N LYS A 37 15.24 -8.50 12.46
CA LYS A 37 16.14 -9.50 11.85
C LYS A 37 17.51 -8.94 11.47
N GLU A 38 17.85 -7.75 11.94
CA GLU A 38 19.16 -7.14 11.73
C GLU A 38 20.17 -7.67 12.74
N SER A 39 21.40 -7.87 12.27
CA SER A 39 22.55 -8.32 13.07
C SER A 39 23.54 -7.18 13.25
N GLN A 40 24.01 -6.98 14.48
CA GLN A 40 25.01 -5.97 14.81
C GLN A 40 26.11 -6.55 15.71
N TRP A 41 27.35 -6.10 15.51
CA TRP A 41 28.53 -6.56 16.25
C TRP A 41 28.69 -5.87 17.61
N GLU A 42 28.30 -4.60 17.70
CA GLU A 42 28.37 -3.80 18.91
C GLU A 42 27.17 -4.09 19.82
N ARG A 43 27.43 -4.18 21.13
CA ARG A 43 26.39 -4.36 22.14
C ARG A 43 25.47 -3.14 22.11
N PRO A 44 24.17 -3.30 21.82
CA PRO A 44 23.25 -2.18 21.81
C PRO A 44 23.08 -1.62 23.23
N ASP A 45 23.29 -0.31 23.40
CA ASP A 45 23.03 0.40 24.66
C ASP A 45 21.54 0.65 24.91
N LYS A 46 20.72 0.60 23.85
CA LYS A 46 19.27 0.79 23.90
C LYS A 46 18.56 -0.54 23.67
N PRO A 47 17.41 -0.80 24.35
CA PRO A 47 16.62 -2.00 24.09
C PRO A 47 16.15 -2.04 22.63
N ALA A 48 15.95 -3.25 22.09
CA ALA A 48 15.41 -3.46 20.76
C ALA A 48 14.01 -2.87 20.75
N GLU A 49 13.88 -1.64 20.27
CA GLU A 49 12.57 -1.09 19.97
C GLU A 49 11.96 -2.05 18.93
N PRO A 50 10.71 -2.51 19.13
CA PRO A 50 9.98 -3.12 18.02
C PRO A 50 10.13 -2.17 16.84
N PRO A 51 10.31 -2.65 15.58
CA PRO A 51 10.40 -1.77 14.41
C PRO A 51 9.29 -0.76 14.59
N ALA A 52 9.65 0.51 14.76
CA ALA A 52 8.74 1.56 15.20
C ALA A 52 7.43 1.30 14.49
N ALA A 53 6.39 0.86 15.22
CA ALA A 53 5.14 0.44 14.62
C ALA A 53 4.78 1.54 13.63
N ALA A 54 4.87 1.22 12.34
CA ALA A 54 5.12 2.17 11.26
C ALA A 54 4.46 3.51 11.60
N THR A 55 5.28 4.47 12.01
CA THR A 55 4.86 5.68 12.71
C THR A 55 3.57 6.26 12.11
N GLY A 56 2.46 6.08 12.84
CA GLY A 56 1.21 6.83 12.70
C GLY A 56 0.74 7.10 11.26
N GLY A 57 0.58 6.06 10.44
CA GLY A 57 -0.26 6.20 9.25
C GLY A 57 -1.70 6.57 9.65
N PRO A 58 -2.44 7.33 8.83
CA PRO A 58 -3.84 7.62 9.12
C PRO A 58 -4.59 6.28 9.26
N GLU A 59 -5.32 6.09 10.36
CA GLU A 59 -6.08 4.84 10.61
C GLU A 59 -7.14 4.62 9.51
N GLN A 60 -7.63 5.72 8.95
CA GLN A 60 -8.61 5.76 7.87
C GLN A 60 -8.23 6.85 6.87
N VAL A 61 -8.46 6.57 5.59
CA VAL A 61 -8.35 7.52 4.49
C VAL A 61 -9.70 7.65 3.81
N GLN A 62 -9.98 8.83 3.25
CA GLN A 62 -11.14 9.00 2.38
C GLN A 62 -10.65 9.22 0.95
N CYS A 63 -11.20 8.45 0.02
CA CYS A 63 -10.83 8.57 -1.39
C CYS A 63 -12.06 8.49 -2.28
N SER A 64 -11.97 9.20 -3.41
CA SER A 64 -12.84 9.02 -4.55
C SER A 64 -12.11 8.21 -5.61
N HIS A 65 -12.82 7.33 -6.31
CA HIS A 65 -12.23 6.55 -7.39
C HIS A 65 -13.02 6.61 -8.69
N LEU A 66 -12.32 6.42 -9.79
CA LEU A 66 -12.90 6.20 -11.11
C LEU A 66 -12.41 4.83 -11.59
N LEU A 67 -13.34 3.88 -11.61
CA LEU A 67 -13.09 2.53 -12.13
C LEU A 67 -13.51 2.42 -13.59
N VAL A 68 -12.62 1.94 -14.46
CA VAL A 68 -12.92 1.47 -15.81
C VAL A 68 -12.68 -0.04 -15.86
N LYS A 69 -13.73 -0.80 -16.16
CA LYS A 69 -13.63 -2.25 -16.30
C LYS A 69 -13.14 -2.65 -17.69
N HIS A 70 -12.62 -3.87 -17.79
CA HIS A 70 -12.25 -4.51 -19.04
C HIS A 70 -12.74 -5.98 -19.05
N SER A 71 -12.55 -6.66 -20.17
CA SER A 71 -12.96 -8.07 -20.35
C SER A 71 -12.37 -9.03 -19.29
N GLY A 72 -11.13 -8.76 -18.86
CA GLY A 72 -10.45 -9.49 -17.78
C GLY A 72 -10.84 -9.09 -16.35
N SER A 73 -11.78 -8.15 -16.15
CA SER A 73 -12.28 -7.81 -14.82
C SER A 73 -13.06 -9.00 -14.22
N ARG A 74 -12.97 -9.21 -12.90
CA ARG A 74 -13.70 -10.26 -12.15
C ARG A 74 -15.21 -10.28 -12.46
N ARG A 75 -15.80 -9.13 -12.75
CA ARG A 75 -17.20 -8.99 -13.19
C ARG A 75 -17.28 -7.96 -14.32
N PRO A 76 -17.22 -8.37 -15.61
CA PRO A 76 -17.18 -7.48 -16.77
C PRO A 76 -18.59 -6.95 -17.12
N SER A 77 -19.23 -6.35 -16.13
CA SER A 77 -20.58 -5.79 -16.22
C SER A 77 -20.73 -4.66 -15.22
N SER A 78 -21.33 -3.55 -15.62
CA SER A 78 -21.55 -2.36 -14.79
C SER A 78 -22.98 -1.83 -14.97
N TRP A 79 -23.27 -0.72 -14.29
CA TRP A 79 -24.54 -0.01 -14.50
C TRP A 79 -24.60 0.73 -15.84
N ARG A 80 -23.44 0.93 -16.50
CA ARG A 80 -23.32 1.62 -17.80
C ARG A 80 -23.46 0.64 -18.95
N GLU A 81 -22.90 -0.55 -18.79
CA GLU A 81 -22.81 -1.55 -19.83
C GLU A 81 -22.94 -2.95 -19.23
N GLU A 82 -23.85 -3.75 -19.78
CA GLU A 82 -24.15 -5.08 -19.27
C GLU A 82 -23.02 -6.07 -19.54
N ASN A 83 -22.34 -5.95 -20.69
CA ASN A 83 -21.22 -6.80 -21.09
C ASN A 83 -20.05 -5.98 -21.61
N ILE A 84 -18.96 -5.93 -20.85
CA ILE A 84 -17.79 -5.11 -21.13
C ILE A 84 -16.74 -5.94 -21.89
N THR A 85 -16.54 -5.64 -23.17
CA THR A 85 -15.66 -6.40 -24.07
C THR A 85 -14.29 -5.74 -24.32
N ARG A 86 -14.10 -4.49 -23.89
CA ARG A 86 -12.86 -3.73 -24.08
C ARG A 86 -11.64 -4.42 -23.49
N SER A 87 -10.48 -4.21 -24.09
CA SER A 87 -9.21 -4.78 -23.61
C SER A 87 -8.70 -4.06 -22.35
N LYS A 88 -7.71 -4.66 -21.68
CA LYS A 88 -7.08 -4.02 -20.52
C LYS A 88 -6.31 -2.78 -20.93
N GLU A 89 -5.68 -2.83 -22.11
CA GLU A 89 -4.89 -1.75 -22.70
C GLU A 89 -5.80 -0.55 -23.02
N GLU A 90 -6.96 -0.80 -23.63
CA GLU A 90 -7.95 0.24 -23.92
C GLU A 90 -8.48 0.89 -22.61
N ALA A 91 -8.75 0.07 -21.58
CA ALA A 91 -9.15 0.60 -20.28
C ALA A 91 -8.05 1.46 -19.63
N MET A 92 -6.78 1.09 -19.80
CA MET A 92 -5.64 1.86 -19.33
C MET A 92 -5.53 3.21 -20.05
N GLU A 93 -5.66 3.21 -21.38
CA GLU A 93 -5.64 4.43 -22.21
C GLU A 93 -6.78 5.40 -21.84
N LEU A 94 -7.99 4.88 -21.65
CA LEU A 94 -9.14 5.67 -21.20
C LEU A 94 -8.87 6.33 -19.85
N VAL A 95 -8.36 5.55 -18.90
CA VAL A 95 -7.98 6.03 -17.57
C VAL A 95 -6.88 7.09 -17.65
N MET A 96 -5.85 6.89 -18.47
CA MET A 96 -4.79 7.89 -18.67
C MET A 96 -5.36 9.19 -19.24
N SER A 97 -6.25 9.11 -20.23
CA SER A 97 -6.93 10.28 -20.80
C SER A 97 -7.76 11.04 -19.76
N TYR A 98 -8.49 10.32 -18.89
CA TYR A 98 -9.26 10.97 -17.81
C TYR A 98 -8.34 11.64 -16.80
N ARG A 99 -7.23 11.01 -16.43
CA ARG A 99 -6.22 11.60 -15.55
C ARG A 99 -5.65 12.90 -16.12
N GLU A 100 -5.32 12.92 -17.42
CA GLU A 100 -4.84 14.13 -18.10
C GLU A 100 -5.89 15.26 -18.12
N GLN A 101 -7.16 14.93 -18.34
CA GLN A 101 -8.25 15.90 -18.30
C GLN A 101 -8.43 16.52 -16.90
N ILE A 102 -8.27 15.71 -15.85
CA ILE A 102 -8.31 16.18 -14.45
C ILE A 102 -7.08 17.04 -14.15
N ALA A 103 -5.89 16.57 -14.52
CA ALA A 103 -4.63 17.28 -14.28
C ALA A 103 -4.55 18.63 -15.03
N SER A 104 -5.16 18.71 -16.22
CA SER A 104 -5.26 19.96 -17.00
C SER A 104 -6.42 20.86 -16.57
N GLY A 105 -7.26 20.43 -15.62
CA GLY A 105 -8.41 21.21 -15.14
C GLY A 105 -9.57 21.33 -16.13
N LYS A 106 -9.60 20.51 -17.20
CA LYS A 106 -10.67 20.53 -18.21
C LYS A 106 -11.99 19.98 -17.68
N ALA A 107 -11.94 19.06 -16.73
CA ALA A 107 -13.10 18.45 -16.09
C ALA A 107 -12.78 18.11 -14.64
N SER A 108 -13.79 18.14 -13.76
CA SER A 108 -13.61 17.71 -12.38
C SER A 108 -13.60 16.17 -12.27
N PHE A 109 -12.92 15.66 -11.24
CA PHE A 109 -12.91 14.23 -10.94
C PHE A 109 -14.33 13.66 -10.78
N ALA A 110 -15.17 14.38 -10.05
CA ALA A 110 -16.53 13.96 -9.75
C ALA A 110 -17.42 13.85 -11.00
N GLU A 111 -17.26 14.74 -11.99
CA GLU A 111 -17.99 14.69 -13.26
C GLU A 111 -17.57 13.47 -14.09
N LEU A 112 -16.26 13.25 -14.24
CA LEU A 112 -15.74 12.10 -14.98
C LEU A 112 -16.12 10.78 -14.29
N ALA A 113 -16.05 10.72 -12.96
CA ALA A 113 -16.46 9.54 -12.22
C ALA A 113 -17.96 9.25 -12.37
N GLN A 114 -18.82 10.26 -12.33
CA GLN A 114 -20.26 10.10 -12.57
C GLN A 114 -20.57 9.56 -13.97
N LYS A 115 -19.86 10.05 -14.98
CA LYS A 115 -20.15 9.74 -16.38
C LYS A 115 -19.52 8.44 -16.87
N TYR A 116 -18.28 8.17 -16.42
CA TYR A 116 -17.44 7.10 -16.98
C TYR A 116 -17.13 5.98 -16.00
N SER A 117 -17.35 6.14 -14.69
CA SER A 117 -17.03 5.06 -13.77
C SER A 117 -18.02 3.90 -13.85
N ASP A 118 -17.48 2.68 -13.97
CA ASP A 118 -18.21 1.42 -13.93
C ASP A 118 -18.53 0.93 -12.50
N CYS A 119 -18.22 1.74 -11.48
CA CYS A 119 -18.59 1.47 -10.08
C CYS A 119 -19.92 2.12 -9.72
N SER A 120 -20.66 1.53 -8.77
CA SER A 120 -21.89 2.14 -8.23
C SER A 120 -21.63 3.43 -7.45
N SER A 121 -20.40 3.69 -7.00
CA SER A 121 -19.98 4.96 -6.40
C SER A 121 -20.01 6.13 -7.37
N ALA A 122 -20.17 5.88 -8.68
CA ALA A 122 -20.39 6.93 -9.68
C ALA A 122 -21.50 7.91 -9.26
N LYS A 123 -22.57 7.43 -8.62
CA LYS A 123 -23.68 8.26 -8.11
C LYS A 123 -23.26 9.33 -7.08
N ARG A 124 -22.10 9.16 -6.44
CA ARG A 124 -21.53 10.10 -5.46
C ARG A 124 -20.24 10.74 -5.97
N GLY A 125 -20.09 10.91 -7.29
CA GLY A 125 -18.84 11.47 -7.84
C GLY A 125 -17.63 10.56 -7.66
N GLY A 126 -17.84 9.26 -7.45
CA GLY A 126 -16.77 8.29 -7.19
C GLY A 126 -16.40 8.15 -5.71
N ASP A 127 -17.02 8.89 -4.79
CA ASP A 127 -16.68 8.84 -3.36
C ASP A 127 -17.01 7.48 -2.72
N LEU A 128 -15.99 6.87 -2.12
CA LEU A 128 -16.10 5.61 -1.38
C LEU A 128 -16.38 5.83 0.11
N GLY A 129 -16.23 7.05 0.62
CA GLY A 129 -16.24 7.33 2.05
C GLY A 129 -14.94 6.91 2.74
N PRO A 130 -14.82 7.11 4.06
CA PRO A 130 -13.64 6.75 4.83
C PRO A 130 -13.51 5.23 4.93
N PHE A 131 -12.30 4.72 4.73
CA PHE A 131 -11.98 3.30 4.91
C PHE A 131 -10.61 3.12 5.55
N GLY A 132 -10.47 2.05 6.33
CA GLY A 132 -9.20 1.64 6.94
C GLY A 132 -8.49 0.53 6.17
N HIS A 133 -7.37 0.07 6.73
CA HIS A 133 -6.62 -1.07 6.19
C HIS A 133 -7.46 -2.37 6.17
N GLY A 134 -7.32 -3.16 5.11
CA GLY A 134 -8.02 -4.42 4.88
C GLY A 134 -9.43 -4.29 4.28
N ALA A 135 -9.95 -3.07 4.10
CA ALA A 135 -11.29 -2.85 3.54
C ALA A 135 -11.33 -2.94 2.01
N MET A 136 -10.21 -2.66 1.34
CA MET A 136 -10.11 -2.58 -0.13
C MET A 136 -9.10 -3.61 -0.69
N GLN A 137 -9.08 -3.78 -2.01
CA GLN A 137 -8.08 -4.63 -2.66
C GLN A 137 -6.67 -4.08 -2.41
N LYS A 138 -5.70 -4.98 -2.18
CA LYS A 138 -4.34 -4.61 -1.77
C LYS A 138 -3.66 -3.54 -2.66
N PRO A 139 -3.71 -3.61 -4.02
CA PRO A 139 -3.10 -2.57 -4.84
C PRO A 139 -3.79 -1.21 -4.72
N PHE A 140 -5.12 -1.21 -4.54
CA PHE A 140 -5.91 0.00 -4.34
C PHE A 140 -5.58 0.65 -3.00
N GLU A 141 -5.54 -0.14 -1.94
CA GLU A 141 -5.18 0.32 -0.61
C GLU A 141 -3.78 0.93 -0.59
N GLN A 142 -2.79 0.21 -1.11
CA GLN A 142 -1.41 0.69 -1.13
C GLN A 142 -1.28 2.03 -1.86
N ALA A 143 -1.97 2.20 -2.99
CA ALA A 143 -1.99 3.47 -3.70
C ALA A 143 -2.71 4.55 -2.87
N ALA A 144 -3.91 4.29 -2.35
CA ALA A 144 -4.69 5.25 -1.57
C ALA A 144 -3.95 5.78 -0.33
N PHE A 145 -3.30 4.89 0.43
CA PHE A 145 -2.55 5.25 1.63
C PHE A 145 -1.20 5.93 1.33
N SER A 146 -0.64 5.71 0.13
CA SER A 146 0.60 6.38 -0.30
C SER A 146 0.38 7.81 -0.79
N LEU A 147 -0.85 8.16 -1.18
CA LEU A 147 -1.21 9.49 -1.68
C LEU A 147 -1.37 10.48 -0.53
N LYS A 148 -1.06 11.76 -0.80
CA LYS A 148 -1.40 12.87 0.09
C LYS A 148 -2.83 13.34 -0.16
N VAL A 149 -3.39 14.07 0.80
CA VAL A 149 -4.71 14.68 0.65
C VAL A 149 -4.72 15.65 -0.54
N GLY A 150 -5.67 15.48 -1.44
CA GLY A 150 -5.80 16.22 -2.70
C GLY A 150 -4.97 15.65 -3.87
N GLU A 151 -4.19 14.58 -3.64
CA GLU A 151 -3.33 14.00 -4.66
C GLU A 151 -4.07 12.96 -5.52
N LEU A 152 -3.76 12.98 -6.82
CA LEU A 152 -4.29 12.07 -7.82
C LEU A 152 -3.28 10.96 -8.11
N SER A 153 -3.74 9.71 -8.10
CA SER A 153 -2.90 8.54 -8.34
C SER A 153 -2.52 8.34 -9.81
N GLU A 154 -1.48 7.54 -10.02
CA GLU A 154 -1.29 6.83 -11.27
C GLU A 154 -2.39 5.77 -11.49
N PRO A 155 -2.58 5.28 -12.72
CA PRO A 155 -3.52 4.20 -13.00
C PRO A 155 -3.20 2.93 -12.18
N VAL A 156 -4.13 2.53 -11.31
CA VAL A 156 -3.99 1.35 -10.45
C VAL A 156 -4.79 0.20 -11.03
N VAL A 157 -4.10 -0.89 -11.34
CA VAL A 157 -4.75 -2.12 -11.83
C VAL A 157 -5.14 -3.00 -10.64
N THR A 158 -6.39 -3.44 -10.62
CA THR A 158 -6.92 -4.41 -9.65
C THR A 158 -7.73 -5.49 -10.36
N ASP A 159 -8.19 -6.51 -9.64
CA ASP A 159 -9.06 -7.57 -10.21
C ASP A 159 -10.41 -7.01 -10.69
N SER A 160 -10.81 -5.84 -10.18
CA SER A 160 -12.03 -5.16 -10.62
C SER A 160 -11.85 -4.44 -11.95
N GLY A 161 -10.62 -4.05 -12.33
CA GLY A 161 -10.33 -3.24 -13.50
C GLY A 161 -9.23 -2.21 -13.23
N VAL A 162 -9.23 -1.12 -14.00
CA VAL A 162 -8.26 -0.03 -13.85
C VAL A 162 -8.90 1.13 -13.09
N HIS A 163 -8.21 1.66 -12.09
CA HIS A 163 -8.70 2.70 -11.19
C HIS A 163 -7.82 3.94 -11.25
N ILE A 164 -8.45 5.10 -11.09
CA ILE A 164 -7.79 6.34 -10.68
C ILE A 164 -8.31 6.68 -9.30
N ILE A 165 -7.41 7.05 -8.39
CA ILE A 165 -7.73 7.36 -7.00
C ILE A 165 -7.41 8.83 -6.75
N LEU A 166 -8.35 9.56 -6.17
CA LEU A 166 -8.14 10.89 -5.63
C LEU A 166 -8.35 10.81 -4.12
N ARG A 167 -7.31 11.11 -3.34
CA ARG A 167 -7.46 11.15 -1.89
C ARG A 167 -8.10 12.47 -1.46
N THR A 168 -9.18 12.41 -0.70
CA THR A 168 -9.92 13.58 -0.21
C THR A 168 -9.67 13.87 1.27
N ALA A 169 -9.32 12.87 2.08
CA ALA A 169 -8.88 13.01 3.48
C ALA A 169 -7.85 11.94 3.88
#